data_AF-A0A8T4ZTN1-F1
#
_entry.id   AF-A0A8T4ZTN1-F1
#
_cell.length_a   1.000
_cell.length_b   1.000
_cell.length_c   1.000
_cell.angle_alpha   90.00
_cell.angle_beta   90.00
_cell.angle_gamma   90.00
#
_symmetry.space_group_name_H-M   'P 1'
#
loop_
_entity.id
_entity.type
_entity.pdbx_description
1 polymer ?
#
loop_
_entity_poly.entity_id
_entity_poly.type
_entity_poly.pdbx_seq_one_letter_code
_entity_poly.pdbx_strand_id
1 'polypeptide(L)'
;MSESAGRGRRLKIEGSPDFKERVRRALKLVRTAGYYDFLRTYIRCIKEIDGLTQLRVSEATLWANKYAVENSVDAASRFIQKAYYMQIRLEGKHMHEGMMEFQSFVKCIEFLKKLRDKSRNQDVKSDCERLIKMWNESLLIY
;
A
#
# COMPACT_ATOMS: atom_id res chain seq x y z
N MET A 1 35.72 -8.56 -7.94
CA MET A 1 34.85 -9.69 -7.52
C MET A 1 33.93 -9.16 -6.43
N SER A 2 32.61 -9.04 -6.55
CA SER A 2 31.66 -9.37 -7.61
C SER A 2 30.59 -8.28 -7.62
N GLU A 3 30.25 -7.81 -8.81
CA GLU A 3 28.96 -7.15 -9.06
C GLU A 3 27.84 -8.11 -8.69
N SER A 4 26.87 -7.64 -7.90
CA SER A 4 25.53 -8.23 -7.90
C SER A 4 24.54 -7.13 -8.25
N ALA A 5 24.49 -6.83 -9.55
CA ALA A 5 23.45 -6.03 -10.16
C ALA A 5 22.07 -6.53 -9.67
N GLY A 6 21.34 -5.65 -8.98
CA GLY A 6 20.01 -5.92 -8.44
C GLY A 6 19.03 -6.28 -9.55
N ARG A 7 18.87 -7.58 -9.82
CA ARG A 7 17.87 -8.12 -10.74
C ARG A 7 16.49 -7.80 -10.17
N GLY A 8 15.95 -6.65 -10.58
CA GLY A 8 14.74 -6.04 -10.03
C GLY A 8 13.59 -7.03 -9.91
N ARG A 9 13.26 -7.42 -8.67
CA ARG A 9 12.10 -8.27 -8.39
C ARG A 9 10.85 -7.50 -8.80
N ARG A 10 10.18 -7.97 -9.86
CA ARG A 10 8.92 -7.40 -10.34
C ARG A 10 7.81 -7.83 -9.38
N LEU A 11 6.98 -6.87 -8.96
CA LEU A 11 5.75 -7.12 -8.21
C LEU A 11 4.81 -7.99 -9.06
N LYS A 12 4.42 -9.16 -8.55
CA LYS A 12 3.43 -10.05 -9.19
C LYS A 12 2.01 -9.66 -8.78
N ILE A 13 1.04 -9.92 -9.66
CA ILE A 13 -0.39 -9.78 -9.37
C ILE A 13 -1.08 -11.09 -9.75
N GLU A 14 -1.70 -11.74 -8.78
CA GLU A 14 -2.40 -13.02 -8.93
C GLU A 14 -3.89 -12.82 -8.65
N GLY A 15 -4.75 -13.40 -9.49
CA GLY A 15 -6.20 -13.18 -9.42
C GLY A 15 -6.87 -13.11 -10.79
N SER A 16 -8.16 -12.82 -10.74
CA SER A 16 -9.05 -12.59 -11.87
C SER A 16 -8.61 -11.39 -12.73
N PRO A 17 -9.04 -11.33 -14.00
CA PRO A 17 -8.72 -10.20 -14.87
C PRO A 17 -9.16 -8.84 -14.30
N ASP A 18 -10.38 -8.75 -13.74
CA ASP A 18 -10.92 -7.52 -13.13
C ASP A 18 -10.09 -7.07 -11.93
N PHE A 19 -9.79 -7.99 -11.00
CA PHE A 19 -8.92 -7.71 -9.86
C PHE A 19 -7.56 -7.19 -10.30
N LYS A 20 -6.93 -7.86 -11.28
CA LYS A 20 -5.63 -7.43 -11.82
C LYS A 20 -5.69 -6.03 -12.42
N GLU A 21 -6.79 -5.67 -13.08
CA GLU A 21 -6.96 -4.32 -13.60
C GLU A 21 -7.07 -3.28 -12.48
N ARG A 22 -7.90 -3.55 -11.47
CA ARG A 22 -8.05 -2.69 -10.29
C ARG A 22 -6.73 -2.47 -9.55
N VAL A 23 -5.96 -3.53 -9.32
CA VAL A 23 -4.62 -3.44 -8.72
C VAL A 23 -3.68 -2.61 -9.59
N ARG A 24 -3.70 -2.77 -10.91
CA ARG A 24 -2.86 -1.95 -11.80
C ARG A 24 -3.23 -0.47 -11.74
N ARG A 25 -4.51 -0.12 -11.62
CA ARG A 25 -4.95 1.28 -11.44
C ARG A 25 -4.39 1.85 -10.13
N ALA A 26 -4.48 1.11 -9.03
CA ALA A 26 -3.86 1.51 -7.76
C ALA A 26 -2.33 1.67 -7.87
N LEU A 27 -1.64 0.73 -8.53
CA LEU A 27 -0.19 0.82 -8.74
C LEU A 27 0.25 2.01 -9.60
N LYS A 28 -0.60 2.48 -10.54
CA LYS A 28 -0.33 3.74 -11.26
C LYS A 28 -0.31 4.93 -10.30
N LEU A 29 -1.23 5.00 -9.35
CA LEU A 29 -1.25 6.06 -8.33
C LEU A 29 -0.02 5.98 -7.42
N VAL A 30 0.39 4.78 -7.02
CA VAL A 30 1.63 4.55 -6.27
C VAL A 30 2.85 5.09 -7.04
N ARG A 31 2.91 4.88 -8.36
CA ARG A 31 3.96 5.45 -9.23
C ARG A 31 3.90 6.97 -9.32
N THR A 32 2.71 7.55 -9.49
CA THR A 32 2.51 9.00 -9.48
C THR A 32 3.06 9.64 -8.21
N ALA A 33 2.83 9.02 -7.05
CA ALA A 33 3.36 9.51 -5.79
C ALA A 33 4.89 9.30 -5.65
N GLY A 34 5.48 8.37 -6.41
CA GLY A 34 6.90 8.01 -6.35
C GLY A 34 7.23 6.94 -5.30
N TYR A 35 6.27 6.07 -4.96
CA TYR A 35 6.43 5.02 -3.95
C TYR A 35 6.54 3.61 -4.54
N TYR A 36 6.60 3.46 -5.86
CA TYR A 36 6.59 2.14 -6.49
C TYR A 36 7.81 1.30 -6.14
N ASP A 37 8.99 1.93 -6.07
CA ASP A 37 10.24 1.27 -5.74
C ASP A 37 10.32 0.88 -4.27
N PHE A 38 9.73 1.70 -3.41
CA PHE A 38 9.49 1.36 -2.02
C PHE A 38 8.56 0.14 -1.90
N LEU A 39 7.38 0.19 -2.52
CA LEU A 39 6.39 -0.88 -2.47
C LEU A 39 6.98 -2.23 -2.91
N ARG A 40 7.66 -2.26 -4.06
CA ARG A 40 8.24 -3.51 -4.62
C ARG A 40 9.40 -4.08 -3.80
N THR A 41 10.00 -3.27 -2.93
CA THR A 41 11.07 -3.72 -2.02
C THR A 41 10.51 -4.64 -0.94
N TYR A 42 9.33 -4.31 -0.42
CA TYR A 42 8.72 -5.01 0.73
C TYR A 42 7.61 -5.98 0.34
N ILE A 43 6.91 -5.72 -0.77
CA ILE A 43 5.80 -6.55 -1.26
C ILE A 43 6.21 -7.19 -2.60
N ARG A 44 6.11 -8.52 -2.66
CA ARG A 44 6.47 -9.32 -3.84
C ARG A 44 5.27 -9.74 -4.68
N CYS A 45 4.11 -9.90 -4.05
CA CYS A 45 2.88 -10.32 -4.73
C CYS A 45 1.65 -9.63 -4.11
N ILE A 46 0.69 -9.28 -4.96
CA ILE A 46 -0.67 -8.92 -4.57
C ILE A 46 -1.58 -10.01 -5.11
N LYS A 47 -2.24 -10.74 -4.21
CA LYS A 47 -3.02 -11.94 -4.53
C LYS A 47 -4.48 -11.76 -4.17
N GLU A 48 -5.36 -12.04 -5.12
CA GLU A 48 -6.81 -12.09 -4.89
C GLU A 48 -7.18 -13.26 -3.99
N ILE A 49 -8.07 -13.01 -3.04
CA ILE A 49 -8.69 -13.99 -2.17
C ILE A 49 -10.16 -13.64 -1.92
N ASP A 50 -10.96 -14.60 -1.48
CA ASP A 50 -12.35 -14.36 -1.07
C ASP A 50 -12.49 -13.91 0.39
N GLY A 51 -11.40 -13.96 1.16
CA GLY A 51 -11.37 -13.66 2.60
C GLY A 51 -11.00 -12.23 2.97
N LEU A 52 -10.55 -12.06 4.22
CA LEU A 52 -10.10 -10.77 4.74
C LEU A 52 -8.75 -10.36 4.15
N THR A 53 -8.65 -9.09 3.77
CA THR A 53 -7.40 -8.49 3.26
C THR A 53 -6.34 -8.51 4.35
N GLN A 54 -5.16 -9.08 4.05
CA GLN A 54 -4.10 -9.28 5.04
C GLN A 54 -2.70 -9.32 4.42
N LEU A 55 -1.70 -8.91 5.19
CA LEU A 55 -0.29 -9.06 4.82
C LEU A 55 0.24 -10.42 5.30
N ARG A 56 0.75 -11.23 4.38
CA ARG A 56 1.43 -12.50 4.65
C ARG A 56 2.93 -12.25 4.71
N VAL A 57 3.45 -11.99 5.91
CA VAL A 57 4.84 -11.55 6.08
C VAL A 57 5.84 -12.60 5.59
N SER A 58 5.65 -13.88 5.91
CA SER A 58 6.55 -14.97 5.47
C SER A 58 6.67 -15.08 3.95
N GLU A 59 5.62 -14.67 3.22
CA GLU A 59 5.55 -14.73 1.76
C GLU A 59 5.86 -13.37 1.10
N ALA A 60 5.92 -12.29 1.88
CA ALA A 60 5.90 -10.91 1.40
C ALA A 60 4.74 -10.65 0.41
N THR A 61 3.58 -11.22 0.70
CA THR A 61 2.39 -11.19 -0.17
C THR A 61 1.27 -10.42 0.51
N LEU A 62 0.65 -9.49 -0.22
CA LEU A 62 -0.59 -8.86 0.18
C LEU A 62 -1.77 -9.66 -0.37
N TRP A 63 -2.52 -10.31 0.51
CA TRP A 63 -3.83 -10.87 0.15
C TRP A 63 -4.85 -9.75 0.18
N ALA A 64 -5.60 -9.58 -0.91
CA ALA A 64 -6.65 -8.59 -1.01
C ALA A 64 -7.89 -9.21 -1.64
N ASN A 65 -9.06 -8.88 -1.12
CA ASN A 65 -10.31 -9.25 -1.78
C ASN A 65 -10.72 -8.20 -2.82
N LYS A 66 -11.69 -8.55 -3.66
CA LYS A 66 -12.17 -7.70 -4.75
C LYS A 66 -12.69 -6.33 -4.29
N TYR A 67 -13.23 -6.23 -3.08
CA TYR A 67 -13.76 -4.99 -2.52
C TYR A 67 -12.63 -4.07 -2.04
N ALA A 68 -11.56 -4.63 -1.49
CA ALA A 68 -10.39 -3.87 -1.02
C ALA A 68 -9.62 -3.17 -2.15
N VAL A 69 -9.89 -3.51 -3.40
CA VAL A 69 -9.29 -2.88 -4.59
C VAL A 69 -10.28 -2.05 -5.41
N GLU A 70 -11.51 -1.87 -4.93
CA GLU A 70 -12.56 -1.17 -5.65
C GLU A 70 -12.27 0.32 -5.84
N ASN A 71 -11.96 1.03 -4.76
CA ASN A 71 -11.44 2.39 -4.84
C ASN A 71 -9.91 2.36 -5.01
N SER A 72 -9.43 2.87 -6.14
CA SER A 72 -8.01 2.81 -6.46
C SER A 72 -7.10 3.61 -5.52
N VAL A 73 -7.59 4.72 -4.95
CA VAL A 73 -6.85 5.55 -3.99
C VAL A 73 -6.76 4.83 -2.64
N ASP A 74 -7.87 4.30 -2.14
CA ASP A 74 -7.89 3.50 -0.90
C ASP A 74 -6.97 2.28 -1.03
N ALA A 75 -7.08 1.53 -2.13
CA ALA A 75 -6.23 0.38 -2.40
C ALA A 75 -4.73 0.76 -2.43
N ALA A 76 -4.37 1.83 -3.14
CA ALA A 76 -3.00 2.32 -3.19
C ALA A 76 -2.48 2.71 -1.79
N SER A 77 -3.32 3.35 -0.98
CA SER A 77 -3.00 3.74 0.39
C SER A 77 -2.73 2.53 1.29
N ARG A 78 -3.59 1.50 1.22
CA ARG A 78 -3.41 0.22 1.93
C ARG A 78 -2.15 -0.52 1.51
N PHE A 79 -1.81 -0.49 0.22
CA PHE A 79 -0.58 -1.14 -0.27
C PHE A 79 0.66 -0.50 0.35
N ILE A 80 0.68 0.84 0.44
CA ILE A 80 1.78 1.58 1.06
C ILE A 80 1.80 1.37 2.58
N GLN A 81 0.65 1.39 3.25
CA GLN A 81 0.56 1.07 4.67
C GLN A 81 1.18 -0.31 4.96
N LYS A 82 0.78 -1.36 4.22
CA LYS A 82 1.30 -2.71 4.45
C LYS A 82 2.77 -2.87 4.05
N ALA A 83 3.27 -2.11 3.09
CA ALA A 83 4.71 -2.05 2.80
C ALA A 83 5.51 -1.42 3.96
N TYR A 84 5.03 -0.33 4.57
CA TYR A 84 5.65 0.25 5.76
C TYR A 84 5.57 -0.65 6.98
N TYR A 85 4.43 -1.32 7.19
CA TYR A 85 4.30 -2.31 8.25
C TYR A 85 5.34 -3.43 8.07
N MET A 86 5.49 -3.96 6.85
CA MET A 86 6.51 -4.96 6.53
C MET A 86 7.93 -4.45 6.82
N GLN A 87 8.24 -3.20 6.45
CA GLN A 87 9.52 -2.56 6.75
C GLN A 87 9.78 -2.52 8.26
N ILE A 88 8.84 -1.97 9.05
CA ILE A 88 8.98 -1.83 10.50
C ILE A 88 9.22 -3.19 11.16
N ARG A 89 8.49 -4.22 10.73
CA ARG A 89 8.63 -5.58 11.23
C ARG A 89 10.00 -6.19 10.91
N LEU A 90 10.54 -5.94 9.70
CA LEU A 90 11.87 -6.43 9.29
C LEU A 90 13.01 -5.69 9.98
N GLU A 91 12.83 -4.40 10.28
CA GLU A 91 13.80 -3.59 11.03
C GLU A 91 13.92 -4.00 12.51
N GLY A 92 13.14 -5.00 12.96
CA GLY A 92 13.29 -5.62 14.29
C GLY A 92 12.99 -4.67 15.44
N LYS A 93 12.28 -3.56 15.19
CA LYS A 93 11.86 -2.65 16.26
C LYS A 93 11.01 -3.47 17.24
N HIS A 94 11.39 -3.45 18.52
CA HIS A 94 10.67 -4.15 19.61
C HIS A 94 9.32 -3.46 19.92
N MET A 95 8.68 -2.88 18.91
CA MET A 95 7.38 -2.23 19.00
C MET A 95 6.31 -3.29 19.05
N HIS A 96 5.37 -3.11 19.97
CA HIS A 96 4.16 -3.92 20.01
C HIS A 96 3.30 -3.65 18.75
N GLU A 97 2.45 -4.62 18.42
CA GLU A 97 1.63 -4.66 17.20
C GLU A 97 0.87 -3.35 16.92
N GLY A 98 0.20 -2.82 17.95
CA GLY A 98 -0.59 -1.58 17.84
C GLY A 98 0.24 -0.37 17.42
N MET A 99 1.47 -0.24 17.92
CA MET A 99 2.36 0.85 17.55
C MET A 99 2.90 0.73 16.13
N MET A 100 3.14 -0.50 15.64
CA MET A 100 3.52 -0.72 14.25
C MET A 100 2.38 -0.37 13.29
N GLU A 101 1.16 -0.81 13.59
CA GLU A 101 -0.03 -0.45 12.82
C GLU A 101 -0.22 1.07 12.79
N PHE A 102 -0.14 1.75 13.95
CA PHE A 102 -0.23 3.20 14.05
C PHE A 102 0.84 3.91 13.21
N GLN A 103 2.11 3.52 13.32
CA GLN A 103 3.18 4.16 12.53
C GLN A 103 3.02 3.93 11.03
N SER A 104 2.65 2.71 10.63
CA SER A 104 2.37 2.41 9.22
C SER A 104 1.21 3.24 8.67
N PHE A 105 0.24 3.54 9.53
CA PHE A 105 -0.93 4.34 9.21
C PHE A 105 -0.59 5.83 9.04
N VAL A 106 0.27 6.40 9.90
CA VAL A 106 0.80 7.76 9.70
C VAL A 106 1.48 7.88 8.32
N LYS A 107 2.23 6.84 7.92
CA LYS A 107 2.87 6.80 6.59
C LYS A 107 1.88 6.67 5.43
N CYS A 108 0.73 6.05 5.65
CA CYS A 108 -0.38 6.04 4.69
C CYS A 108 -0.92 7.46 4.46
N ILE A 109 -1.10 8.26 5.53
CA ILE A 109 -1.55 9.66 5.42
C ILE A 109 -0.51 10.51 4.68
N GLU A 110 0.79 10.34 4.97
CA GLU A 110 1.88 11.01 4.23
C GLU A 110 1.82 10.68 2.72
N PHE A 111 1.58 9.42 2.38
CA PHE A 111 1.39 8.99 0.99
C PHE A 111 0.20 9.68 0.33
N LEU A 112 -0.96 9.73 0.99
CA LEU A 112 -2.17 10.36 0.46
C LEU A 112 -1.97 11.86 0.20
N LYS A 113 -1.31 12.58 1.12
CA LYS A 113 -0.95 13.99 0.92
C LYS A 113 -0.08 14.16 -0.33
N LYS A 114 0.96 13.34 -0.46
CA LYS A 114 1.87 13.39 -1.62
C LYS A 114 1.20 13.00 -2.94
N LEU A 115 0.28 12.03 -2.91
CA LEU A 115 -0.51 11.66 -4.09
C LEU A 115 -1.43 12.80 -4.53
N ARG A 116 -2.15 13.41 -3.58
CA ARG A 116 -3.02 14.58 -3.84
C ARG A 116 -2.24 15.70 -4.52
N ASP A 117 -1.07 16.03 -3.98
CA ASP A 117 -0.25 17.16 -4.47
C ASP A 117 0.33 16.89 -5.86
N LYS A 118 0.67 15.64 -6.18
CA LYS A 118 1.23 15.25 -7.48
C LYS A 118 0.19 14.91 -8.54
N SER A 119 -1.03 14.58 -8.14
CA SER A 119 -2.09 14.22 -9.08
C SER A 119 -2.62 15.46 -9.80
N ARG A 120 -2.92 15.33 -11.09
CA ARG A 120 -3.69 16.32 -11.86
C ARG A 120 -5.18 15.95 -11.95
N ASN A 121 -5.53 14.71 -11.64
CA ASN A 121 -6.91 14.24 -11.67
C ASN A 121 -7.63 14.70 -10.39
N GLN A 122 -8.74 15.43 -10.56
CA GLN A 122 -9.53 15.98 -9.47
C GLN A 122 -10.23 14.90 -8.64
N ASP A 123 -10.71 13.82 -9.25
CA ASP A 123 -11.34 12.70 -8.52
C ASP A 123 -10.34 12.05 -7.56
N VAL A 124 -9.10 11.87 -8.01
CA VAL A 124 -8.02 11.34 -7.16
C VAL A 124 -7.73 12.29 -5.98
N LYS A 125 -7.77 13.61 -6.21
CA LYS A 125 -7.56 14.59 -5.14
C LYS A 125 -8.69 14.55 -4.12
N SER A 126 -9.94 14.56 -4.59
CA SER A 126 -11.14 14.46 -3.75
C SER A 126 -11.13 13.19 -2.92
N ASP A 127 -10.76 12.04 -3.50
CA ASP A 127 -10.63 10.78 -2.77
C ASP A 127 -9.51 10.83 -1.72
N CYS A 128 -8.36 11.43 -2.04
CA CYS A 128 -7.29 11.62 -1.06
C CYS A 128 -7.75 12.48 0.11
N GLU A 129 -8.44 13.60 -0.14
CA GLU A 129 -8.95 14.51 0.88
C GLU A 129 -10.00 13.84 1.76
N ARG A 130 -10.95 13.12 1.14
CA ARG A 130 -11.97 12.34 1.85
C ARG A 130 -11.32 11.32 2.78
N LEU A 131 -10.37 10.54 2.29
CA LEU A 131 -9.67 9.54 3.09
C LEU A 131 -8.87 10.20 4.23
N ILE A 132 -8.07 11.23 3.94
CA ILE A 132 -7.31 11.97 4.97
C ILE A 132 -8.25 12.48 6.07
N LYS A 133 -9.40 13.04 5.71
CA LYS A 133 -10.39 13.53 6.67
C LYS A 133 -10.94 12.41 7.55
N MET A 134 -11.44 11.32 6.94
CA MET A 134 -11.96 10.16 7.67
C MET A 134 -10.92 9.61 8.67
N TRP A 135 -9.66 9.58 8.27
CA TRP A 135 -8.57 9.07 9.10
C TRP A 135 -8.19 10.01 10.24
N ASN A 136 -8.15 11.33 10.01
CA ASN A 136 -7.93 12.29 11.09
C ASN A 136 -9.05 12.25 12.13
N GLU A 137 -10.31 12.08 11.69
CA GLU A 137 -11.45 11.91 12.60
C GLU A 137 -11.33 10.61 13.42
N SER A 138 -10.86 9.52 12.81
CA SER A 138 -10.61 8.24 13.50
C SER A 138 -9.48 8.34 14.54
N LEU A 139 -8.46 9.16 14.26
CA LEU A 139 -7.34 9.39 15.18
C LEU A 139 -7.73 10.21 16.42
N LEU A 140 -8.78 11.04 16.34
CA LEU A 140 -9.28 11.81 17.49
C LEU A 140 -9.97 10.95 18.55
N ILE A 141 -10.26 9.68 18.23
CA ILE A 141 -10.93 8.72 19.11
C ILE A 141 -9.90 7.90 19.93
N TYR A 142 -8.61 8.04 19.62
CA TYR A 142 -7.49 7.35 20.27
C TYR A 142 -6.65 8.33 21.10
#